data_AF-A0A1J3E8I1-F1
#
_entry.id   AF-A0A1J3E8I1-F1
#
_cell.length_a   1.000
_cell.length_b   1.000
_cell.length_c   1.000
_cell.angle_alpha   90.00
_cell.angle_beta   90.00
_cell.angle_gamma   90.00
#
_symmetry.space_group_name_H-M   'P 1'
#
loop_
_entity.id
_entity.type
_entity.pdbx_description
1 polymer ?
#
loop_
_entity_poly.entity_id
_entity_poly.type
_entity_poly.pdbx_seq_one_letter_code
_entity_poly.pdbx_strand_id
1 'polypeptide(L)'
;MERSEDELIRRSEPESLVSVTVGRFMSTLLSARPKKLRESISRLSPDSQKLSSGSVDEALWFLEKCVRDDDALRNEAMGEVLVPVIEYTLRFKDSKHGNPAMILLNWLFQDEVLFQAISKNLSNIISRNEDKFLALGWCLLVRGLVESVDNGDQCFWNGIWEKHPIFVEVVSSCVPHLVRIVRNGSVLQDGYEVPSRLSVSAADCLLSITGALAKRVDTLANRPKPSISTGSHRPVALIPNISEKKKKQTSRPEDSNSETNCLLWNHLEDLTRLVQCLFGWNRKTRVLHAKGLSQVLRWLEVLKEHHDISQKEARRYLWVR
;
A
#
# COMPACT_ATOMS: atom_id res chain seq x y z
N MET A 1 44.15 0.33 36.73
CA MET A 1 42.70 -0.01 36.79
C MET A 1 42.19 0.04 35.37
N GLU A 2 42.47 -0.99 34.60
CA GLU A 2 42.00 -1.14 33.23
C GLU A 2 40.52 -1.54 33.28
N ARG A 3 39.64 -0.78 32.62
CA ARG A 3 38.32 -1.28 32.23
C ARG A 3 38.48 -1.90 30.86
N SER A 4 38.17 -3.18 30.73
CA SER A 4 38.49 -3.94 29.53
C SER A 4 37.67 -3.45 28.33
N GLU A 5 38.28 -3.58 27.15
CA GLU A 5 37.67 -3.20 25.87
C GLU A 5 36.57 -4.21 25.43
N ASP A 6 36.39 -5.30 26.19
CA ASP A 6 35.41 -6.37 25.89
C ASP A 6 33.95 -5.95 26.14
N GLU A 7 33.71 -4.89 26.92
CA GLU A 7 32.33 -4.44 27.24
C GLU A 7 31.63 -3.68 26.08
N LEU A 8 32.38 -3.36 25.01
CA LEU A 8 31.84 -2.73 23.79
C LEU A 8 31.43 -3.74 22.70
N ILE A 9 31.77 -5.03 22.83
CA ILE A 9 31.38 -6.09 21.88
C ILE A 9 29.97 -6.61 22.23
N ARG A 10 28.99 -5.70 22.28
CA ARG A 10 27.64 -6.02 22.79
C ARG A 10 26.71 -6.55 21.68
N ARG A 11 26.86 -7.85 21.42
CA ARG A 11 25.87 -8.74 20.75
C ARG A 11 25.40 -8.31 19.35
N SER A 12 26.22 -8.60 18.34
CA SER A 12 25.68 -9.10 17.07
C SER A 12 25.25 -10.56 17.28
N GLU A 13 23.95 -10.85 17.13
CA GLU A 13 23.52 -12.24 16.94
C GLU A 13 24.14 -12.77 15.63
N PRO A 14 24.44 -14.08 15.53
CA PRO A 14 25.01 -14.62 14.30
C PRO A 14 23.99 -14.47 13.17
N GLU A 15 24.31 -13.65 12.17
CA GLU A 15 23.48 -13.52 10.96
C GLU A 15 23.22 -14.91 10.38
N SER A 16 21.94 -15.27 10.27
CA SER A 16 21.54 -16.55 9.68
C SER A 16 22.15 -16.66 8.29
N LEU A 17 22.74 -17.82 7.97
CA LEU A 17 23.26 -18.10 6.62
C LEU A 17 22.17 -17.92 5.53
N VAL A 18 20.90 -18.08 5.90
CA VAL A 18 19.74 -17.77 5.06
C VAL A 18 19.65 -16.25 4.79
N SER A 19 19.73 -15.42 5.83
CA SER A 19 19.66 -13.95 5.75
C SER A 19 20.72 -13.35 4.82
N VAL A 20 21.98 -13.76 5.01
CA VAL A 20 23.12 -13.36 4.15
C VAL A 20 22.87 -13.73 2.68
N THR A 21 22.26 -14.90 2.46
CA THR A 21 21.95 -15.42 1.13
C THR A 21 20.78 -14.66 0.49
N VAL A 22 19.70 -14.38 1.25
CA VAL A 22 18.57 -13.54 0.83
C VAL A 22 19.08 -12.15 0.42
N GLY A 23 19.91 -11.50 1.24
CA GLY A 23 20.47 -10.18 0.94
C GLY A 23 21.26 -10.15 -0.39
N ARG A 24 22.09 -11.17 -0.66
CA ARG A 24 22.84 -11.29 -1.92
C ARG A 24 21.92 -11.47 -3.13
N PHE A 25 20.91 -12.32 -3.04
CA PHE A 25 19.97 -12.54 -4.14
C PHE A 25 19.06 -11.32 -4.37
N MET A 26 18.55 -10.68 -3.31
CA MET A 26 17.80 -9.43 -3.41
C MET A 26 18.62 -8.31 -4.05
N SER A 27 19.90 -8.16 -3.69
CA SER A 27 20.82 -7.23 -4.36
C SER A 27 20.95 -7.52 -5.86
N THR A 28 21.01 -8.81 -6.24
CA THR A 28 21.10 -9.25 -7.64
C THR A 28 19.82 -8.94 -8.43
N LEU A 29 18.64 -9.15 -7.83
CA LEU A 29 17.35 -8.86 -8.44
C LEU A 29 17.10 -7.35 -8.58
N LEU A 30 17.36 -6.59 -7.53
CA LEU A 30 17.13 -5.13 -7.50
C LEU A 30 18.14 -4.38 -8.38
N SER A 31 19.35 -4.91 -8.57
CA SER A 31 20.34 -4.35 -9.51
C SER A 31 20.13 -4.83 -10.97
N ALA A 32 19.18 -5.72 -11.23
CA ALA A 32 18.95 -6.26 -12.58
C ALA A 32 18.37 -5.18 -13.52
N ARG A 33 18.73 -5.25 -14.81
CA ARG A 33 18.10 -4.41 -15.83
C ARG A 33 16.59 -4.74 -15.88
N PRO A 34 15.69 -3.74 -15.86
CA PRO A 34 14.25 -3.96 -15.76
C PRO A 34 13.70 -4.93 -16.81
N LYS A 35 14.12 -4.80 -18.08
CA LYS A 35 13.74 -5.73 -19.16
C LYS A 35 14.18 -7.17 -18.88
N LYS A 36 15.44 -7.39 -18.47
CA LYS A 36 15.98 -8.71 -18.12
C LYS A 36 15.20 -9.34 -16.97
N LEU A 37 14.87 -8.54 -15.94
CA LEU A 37 14.08 -9.03 -14.80
C LEU A 37 12.67 -9.47 -15.23
N ARG A 38 11.98 -8.68 -16.06
CA ARG A 38 10.67 -9.05 -16.64
C ARG A 38 10.74 -10.32 -17.46
N GLU A 39 11.75 -10.43 -18.34
CA GLU A 39 11.98 -11.62 -19.16
C GLU A 39 12.26 -12.86 -18.30
N SER A 40 13.07 -12.73 -17.24
CA SER A 40 13.35 -13.81 -16.29
C SER A 40 12.09 -14.26 -15.53
N ILE A 41 11.28 -13.32 -15.03
CA ILE A 41 9.97 -13.62 -14.41
C ILE A 41 9.05 -14.35 -15.40
N SER A 42 8.99 -13.90 -16.66
CA SER A 42 8.14 -14.55 -17.68
C SER A 42 8.57 -15.97 -18.08
N ARG A 43 9.82 -16.35 -17.79
CA ARG A 43 10.34 -17.72 -17.98
C ARG A 43 10.24 -18.58 -16.72
N LEU A 44 9.83 -18.02 -15.58
CA LEU A 44 9.71 -18.73 -14.31
C LEU A 44 8.47 -19.64 -14.37
N SER A 45 8.67 -20.84 -14.92
CA SER A 45 7.66 -21.89 -14.98
C SER A 45 8.02 -23.02 -14.00
N PRO A 46 7.06 -23.54 -13.21
CA PRO A 46 7.33 -24.59 -12.23
C PRO A 46 7.91 -25.88 -12.84
N ASP A 47 7.61 -26.17 -14.11
CA ASP A 47 8.11 -27.35 -14.83
C ASP A 47 9.47 -27.14 -15.52
N SER A 48 10.08 -25.94 -15.41
CA SER A 48 11.30 -25.56 -16.12
C SER A 48 12.58 -26.11 -15.48
N GLN A 49 12.81 -27.42 -15.59
CA GLN A 49 14.08 -28.05 -15.18
C GLN A 49 15.33 -27.54 -15.95
N LYS A 50 15.16 -26.81 -17.05
CA LYS A 50 16.28 -26.17 -17.77
C LYS A 50 16.60 -24.80 -17.16
N LEU A 51 17.44 -24.80 -16.13
CA LEU A 51 18.09 -23.57 -15.66
C LEU A 51 18.87 -22.92 -16.81
N SER A 52 18.38 -21.75 -17.25
CA SER A 52 19.25 -20.70 -17.78
C SER A 52 20.22 -20.31 -16.66
N SER A 53 21.52 -20.50 -16.85
CA SER A 53 22.55 -20.20 -15.84
C SER A 53 22.86 -18.70 -15.73
N GLY A 54 21.80 -17.89 -15.54
CA GLY A 54 21.88 -16.48 -15.28
C GLY A 54 21.63 -16.17 -13.81
N SER A 55 22.49 -15.33 -13.19
CA SER A 55 22.36 -14.94 -11.77
C SER A 55 21.01 -14.33 -11.38
N VAL A 56 20.23 -13.81 -12.33
CA VAL A 56 18.87 -13.28 -12.10
C VAL A 56 17.83 -14.39 -12.10
N ASP A 57 17.97 -15.40 -12.98
CA ASP A 57 17.06 -16.55 -13.02
C ASP A 57 17.23 -17.39 -11.74
N GLU A 58 18.48 -17.61 -11.32
CA GLU A 58 18.84 -18.26 -10.04
C GLU A 58 18.30 -17.49 -8.83
N ALA A 59 18.47 -16.16 -8.80
CA ALA A 59 17.99 -15.32 -7.70
C ALA A 59 16.45 -15.30 -7.58
N LEU A 60 15.72 -15.35 -8.70
CA LEU A 60 14.26 -15.44 -8.68
C LEU A 60 13.80 -16.80 -8.14
N TRP A 61 14.45 -17.89 -8.56
CA TRP A 61 14.11 -19.24 -8.09
C TRP A 61 14.40 -19.43 -6.60
N PHE A 62 15.53 -18.88 -6.12
CA PHE A 62 15.82 -18.83 -4.69
C PHE A 62 14.77 -18.03 -3.92
N LEU A 63 14.42 -16.83 -4.40
CA LEU A 63 13.40 -15.99 -3.76
C LEU A 63 12.05 -16.69 -3.73
N GLU A 64 11.59 -17.29 -4.84
CA GLU A 64 10.34 -18.04 -4.91
C GLU A 64 10.31 -19.15 -3.86
N LYS A 65 11.38 -19.94 -3.75
CA LYS A 65 11.49 -21.00 -2.75
C LYS A 65 11.40 -20.42 -1.32
N CYS A 66 12.21 -19.41 -1.01
CA CYS A 66 12.26 -18.81 0.33
C CYS A 66 10.94 -18.19 0.80
N VAL A 67 10.09 -17.69 -0.10
CA VAL A 67 8.78 -17.12 0.28
C VAL A 67 7.63 -18.13 0.23
N ARG A 68 7.82 -19.29 -0.41
CA ARG A 68 6.82 -20.39 -0.48
C ARG A 68 7.02 -21.46 0.58
N ASP A 69 8.23 -21.64 1.11
CA ASP A 69 8.49 -22.52 2.26
C ASP A 69 7.79 -21.97 3.55
N ASP A 70 7.53 -22.85 4.52
CA ASP A 70 6.81 -22.72 5.82
C ASP A 70 6.16 -21.36 6.21
N ASP A 71 4.87 -21.40 6.55
CA ASP A 71 4.06 -20.28 7.09
C ASP A 71 4.72 -19.46 8.22
N ALA A 72 5.46 -20.11 9.12
CA ALA A 72 6.16 -19.45 10.21
C ALA A 72 7.38 -18.67 9.70
N LEU A 73 8.22 -19.31 8.87
CA LEU A 73 9.40 -18.69 8.26
C LEU A 73 9.03 -17.56 7.31
N ARG A 74 7.90 -17.68 6.59
CA ARG A 74 7.46 -16.68 5.62
C ARG A 74 7.33 -15.27 6.19
N ASN A 75 6.90 -15.07 7.43
CA ASN A 75 6.79 -13.72 8.00
C ASN A 75 8.15 -13.10 8.32
N GLU A 76 9.09 -13.88 8.82
CA GLU A 76 10.45 -13.44 9.15
C GLU A 76 11.26 -13.17 7.87
N ALA A 77 11.25 -14.13 6.95
CA ALA A 77 11.86 -14.00 5.62
C ALA A 77 11.26 -12.83 4.81
N MET A 78 9.97 -12.52 4.95
CA MET A 78 9.37 -11.36 4.27
C MET A 78 9.93 -10.03 4.80
N GLY A 79 10.35 -9.95 6.07
CA GLY A 79 11.10 -8.80 6.58
C GLY A 79 12.43 -8.63 5.86
N GLU A 80 13.20 -9.72 5.72
CA GLU A 80 14.49 -9.76 5.02
C GLU A 80 14.38 -9.45 3.52
N VAL A 81 13.24 -9.76 2.89
CA VAL A 81 12.95 -9.41 1.49
C VAL A 81 12.53 -7.94 1.35
N LEU A 82 11.68 -7.43 2.26
CA LEU A 82 11.12 -6.08 2.12
C LEU A 82 12.11 -4.97 2.50
N VAL A 83 13.02 -5.17 3.44
CA VAL A 83 14.01 -4.15 3.82
C VAL A 83 14.90 -3.74 2.62
N PRO A 84 15.53 -4.67 1.86
CA PRO A 84 16.25 -4.34 0.62
C PRO A 84 15.39 -3.62 -0.44
N VAL A 85 14.11 -3.99 -0.59
CA VAL A 85 13.17 -3.35 -1.54
C VAL A 85 12.90 -1.90 -1.16
N ILE A 86 12.72 -1.64 0.14
CA ILE A 86 12.52 -0.30 0.72
C ILE A 86 13.79 0.55 0.57
N GLU A 87 14.95 0.00 0.93
CA GLU A 87 16.24 0.68 0.80
C GLU A 87 16.58 1.01 -0.66
N TYR A 88 16.37 0.07 -1.58
CA TYR A 88 16.56 0.30 -3.00
C TYR A 88 15.68 1.46 -3.49
N THR A 89 14.40 1.47 -3.09
CA THR A 89 13.47 2.54 -3.45
C THR A 89 13.93 3.91 -2.92
N LEU A 90 14.51 3.96 -1.72
CA LEU A 90 15.11 5.17 -1.18
C LEU A 90 16.35 5.64 -1.97
N ARG A 91 17.24 4.71 -2.32
CA ARG A 91 18.50 4.98 -3.04
C ARG A 91 18.26 5.38 -4.51
N PHE A 92 17.25 4.81 -5.17
CA PHE A 92 17.02 4.92 -6.61
C PHE A 92 15.67 5.55 -7.00
N LYS A 93 15.09 6.37 -6.12
CA LYS A 93 13.80 7.06 -6.31
C LYS A 93 13.62 7.82 -7.64
N ASP A 94 14.71 8.29 -8.26
CA ASP A 94 14.70 9.08 -9.50
C ASP A 94 15.14 8.23 -10.73
N SER A 95 15.12 6.90 -10.64
CA SER A 95 15.61 6.00 -11.69
C SER A 95 14.75 6.05 -12.97
N LYS A 96 15.31 6.63 -14.04
CA LYS A 96 14.70 6.71 -15.38
C LYS A 96 14.43 5.35 -16.06
N HIS A 97 14.89 4.25 -15.46
CA HIS A 97 14.82 2.89 -15.99
C HIS A 97 13.91 2.10 -15.05
N GLY A 98 12.74 1.71 -15.53
CA GLY A 98 11.57 1.32 -14.71
C GLY A 98 11.87 0.45 -13.48
N ASN A 99 11.33 0.85 -12.33
CA ASN A 99 11.76 0.40 -11.00
C ASN A 99 11.73 -1.15 -10.80
N PRO A 100 12.88 -1.82 -10.60
CA PRO A 100 12.96 -3.25 -10.26
C PRO A 100 12.18 -3.64 -8.98
N ALA A 101 12.16 -2.78 -7.96
CA ALA A 101 11.37 -3.03 -6.73
C ALA A 101 9.88 -3.18 -7.04
N MET A 102 9.33 -2.31 -7.90
CA MET A 102 7.94 -2.41 -8.33
C MET A 102 7.70 -3.68 -9.16
N ILE A 103 8.63 -4.04 -10.06
CA ILE A 103 8.53 -5.25 -10.88
C ILE A 103 8.46 -6.52 -10.01
N LEU A 104 9.31 -6.60 -8.97
CA LEU A 104 9.30 -7.71 -8.02
C LEU A 104 7.98 -7.77 -7.23
N LEU A 105 7.54 -6.65 -6.66
CA LEU A 105 6.29 -6.59 -5.90
C LEU A 105 5.08 -6.95 -6.78
N ASN A 106 5.05 -6.50 -8.03
CA ASN A 106 3.99 -6.88 -8.96
C ASN A 106 3.91 -8.37 -9.23
N TRP A 107 5.06 -9.04 -9.39
CA TRP A 107 5.10 -10.50 -9.52
C TRP A 107 4.65 -11.19 -8.22
N LEU A 108 5.17 -10.78 -7.07
CA LEU A 108 4.81 -11.35 -5.78
C LEU A 108 3.32 -11.14 -5.42
N PHE A 109 2.69 -10.04 -5.87
CA PHE A 109 1.27 -9.74 -5.64
C PHE A 109 0.32 -10.65 -6.44
N GLN A 110 0.81 -11.39 -7.44
CA GLN A 110 -0.02 -12.36 -8.19
C GLN A 110 -0.41 -13.57 -7.32
N ASP A 111 0.37 -13.88 -6.29
CA ASP A 111 0.04 -14.90 -5.29
C ASP A 111 -0.68 -14.28 -4.09
N GLU A 112 -1.87 -14.77 -3.76
CA GLU A 112 -2.68 -14.23 -2.66
C GLU A 112 -2.00 -14.36 -1.29
N VAL A 113 -1.32 -15.48 -1.03
CA VAL A 113 -0.68 -15.73 0.26
C VAL A 113 0.53 -14.80 0.44
N LEU A 114 1.30 -14.60 -0.63
CA LEU A 114 2.41 -13.64 -0.63
C LEU A 114 1.91 -12.19 -0.53
N PHE A 115 0.85 -11.82 -1.25
CA PHE A 115 0.25 -10.50 -1.16
C PHE A 115 -0.18 -10.14 0.27
N GLN A 116 -0.88 -11.05 0.97
CA GLN A 116 -1.30 -10.84 2.36
C GLN A 116 -0.08 -10.74 3.30
N ALA A 117 0.93 -11.60 3.12
CA ALA A 117 2.17 -11.57 3.91
C ALA A 117 2.95 -10.26 3.71
N ILE A 118 3.09 -9.78 2.46
CA ILE A 118 3.77 -8.52 2.14
C ILE A 118 3.02 -7.33 2.74
N SER A 119 1.71 -7.25 2.52
CA SER A 119 0.89 -6.11 2.97
C SER A 119 0.89 -5.98 4.51
N LYS A 120 0.81 -7.11 5.21
CA LYS A 120 0.96 -7.18 6.67
C LYS A 120 2.35 -6.74 7.13
N ASN A 121 3.42 -7.22 6.50
CA ASN A 121 4.79 -6.88 6.91
C ASN A 121 5.16 -5.43 6.59
N LEU A 122 4.69 -4.87 5.47
CA LEU A 122 4.79 -3.43 5.20
C LEU A 122 4.09 -2.63 6.31
N SER A 123 2.88 -3.00 6.71
CA SER A 123 2.16 -2.29 7.79
C SER A 123 2.90 -2.40 9.14
N ASN A 124 3.47 -3.57 9.45
CA ASN A 124 4.28 -3.76 10.65
C ASN A 124 5.54 -2.88 10.68
N ILE A 125 6.26 -2.76 9.56
CA ILE A 125 7.50 -1.97 9.44
C ILE A 125 7.27 -0.51 9.85
N ILE A 126 6.24 0.14 9.30
CA ILE A 126 5.96 1.56 9.62
C ILE A 126 5.36 1.75 11.02
N SER A 127 4.65 0.75 11.54
CA SER A 127 4.04 0.79 12.87
C SER A 127 5.09 0.82 14.00
N ARG A 128 6.17 0.02 13.85
CA ARG A 128 7.34 0.02 14.75
C ARG A 128 7.99 1.40 14.84
N ASN A 129 8.20 2.07 13.70
CA ASN A 129 8.74 3.43 13.63
C ASN A 129 10.10 3.60 14.36
N GLU A 130 10.98 2.62 14.18
CA GLU A 130 12.31 2.57 14.82
C GLU A 130 13.37 3.27 13.94
N ASP A 131 13.43 2.93 12.65
CA ASP A 131 14.39 3.51 11.70
C ASP A 131 13.74 4.57 10.78
N LYS A 132 14.32 5.78 10.81
CA LYS A 132 13.91 6.94 10.01
C LYS A 132 14.25 6.82 8.53
N PHE A 133 15.33 6.11 8.17
CA PHE A 133 15.68 5.83 6.77
C PHE A 133 14.76 4.77 6.18
N LEU A 134 14.51 3.68 6.92
CA LEU A 134 13.53 2.67 6.52
C LEU A 134 12.12 3.27 6.37
N ALA A 135 11.66 4.08 7.33
CA ALA A 135 10.38 4.79 7.23
C ALA A 135 10.31 5.75 6.03
N LEU A 136 11.42 6.42 5.68
CA LEU A 136 11.49 7.31 4.51
C LEU A 136 11.39 6.52 3.20
N GLY A 137 12.11 5.40 3.08
CA GLY A 137 11.98 4.50 1.94
C GLY A 137 10.58 3.90 1.83
N TRP A 138 9.98 3.53 2.95
CA TRP A 138 8.62 2.98 3.03
C TRP A 138 7.59 3.95 2.47
N CYS A 139 7.67 5.24 2.88
CA CYS A 139 6.77 6.28 2.38
C CYS A 139 6.87 6.45 0.86
N LEU A 140 8.07 6.36 0.29
CA LEU A 140 8.28 6.43 -1.17
C LEU A 140 7.73 5.18 -1.88
N LEU A 141 7.94 3.99 -1.31
CA LEU A 141 7.48 2.72 -1.87
C LEU A 141 5.95 2.62 -1.86
N VAL A 142 5.31 2.85 -0.73
CA VAL A 142 3.85 2.74 -0.59
C VAL A 142 3.14 3.81 -1.40
N ARG A 143 3.67 5.05 -1.44
CA ARG A 143 3.21 6.07 -2.39
C ARG A 143 3.29 5.55 -3.84
N GLY A 144 4.42 4.99 -4.24
CA GLY A 144 4.61 4.43 -5.59
C GLY A 144 3.62 3.31 -5.92
N LEU A 145 3.33 2.40 -4.98
CA LEU A 145 2.32 1.35 -5.13
C LEU A 145 0.91 1.93 -5.29
N VAL A 146 0.52 2.87 -4.44
CA VAL A 146 -0.81 3.50 -4.46
C VAL A 146 -1.04 4.36 -5.70
N GLU A 147 -0.03 5.08 -6.19
CA GLU A 147 -0.10 5.95 -7.38
C GLU A 147 0.11 5.20 -8.71
N SER A 148 0.59 3.95 -8.69
CA SER A 148 0.99 3.22 -9.91
C SER A 148 -0.13 2.97 -10.93
N VAL A 149 -1.38 2.87 -10.48
CA VAL A 149 -2.56 2.48 -11.29
C VAL A 149 -2.96 3.54 -12.33
N ASP A 150 -2.59 4.81 -12.14
CA ASP A 150 -2.95 5.89 -13.08
C ASP A 150 -2.10 5.87 -14.39
N ASN A 151 -1.14 4.94 -14.55
CA ASN A 151 -0.24 4.87 -15.71
C ASN A 151 -0.62 3.74 -16.69
N GLY A 152 -0.89 4.09 -17.96
CA GLY A 152 -1.59 3.25 -18.95
C GLY A 152 -0.92 1.99 -19.52
N ASP A 153 0.00 1.32 -18.81
CA ASP A 153 0.62 0.04 -19.22
C ASP A 153 -0.03 -1.15 -18.47
N GLN A 154 -1.36 -1.22 -18.52
CA GLN A 154 -2.21 -2.01 -17.61
C GLN A 154 -1.94 -3.52 -17.64
N CYS A 155 -1.49 -4.07 -18.77
CA CYS A 155 -1.29 -5.51 -18.93
C CYS A 155 -0.11 -6.07 -18.13
N PHE A 156 0.95 -5.28 -17.87
CA PHE A 156 2.11 -5.77 -17.12
C PHE A 156 1.90 -5.67 -15.60
N TRP A 157 1.18 -4.64 -15.15
CA TRP A 157 1.00 -4.33 -13.72
C TRP A 157 -0.20 -5.04 -13.08
N ASN A 158 -0.58 -6.21 -13.59
CA ASN A 158 -1.79 -6.92 -13.17
C ASN A 158 -1.81 -7.26 -11.68
N GLY A 159 -0.69 -7.76 -11.11
CA GLY A 159 -0.61 -8.09 -9.69
C GLY A 159 -0.84 -6.87 -8.78
N ILE A 160 -0.24 -5.72 -9.10
CA ILE A 160 -0.53 -4.49 -8.34
C ILE A 160 -1.97 -4.03 -8.58
N TRP A 161 -2.43 -4.02 -9.83
CA TRP A 161 -3.73 -3.49 -10.22
C TRP A 161 -4.91 -4.28 -9.61
N GLU A 162 -4.87 -5.61 -9.69
CA GLU A 162 -5.91 -6.51 -9.14
C GLU A 162 -5.98 -6.41 -7.61
N LYS A 163 -4.83 -6.28 -6.93
CA LYS A 163 -4.76 -6.17 -5.47
C LYS A 163 -4.93 -4.74 -4.95
N HIS A 164 -4.85 -3.71 -5.80
CA HIS A 164 -4.82 -2.30 -5.40
C HIS A 164 -5.94 -1.89 -4.41
N PRO A 165 -7.22 -2.26 -4.60
CA PRO A 165 -8.28 -1.87 -3.67
C PRO A 165 -8.07 -2.42 -2.27
N ILE A 166 -7.61 -3.68 -2.17
CA ILE A 166 -7.31 -4.36 -0.90
C ILE A 166 -6.02 -3.81 -0.29
N PHE A 167 -5.01 -3.53 -1.11
CA PHE A 167 -3.75 -2.95 -0.66
C PHE A 167 -3.94 -1.57 -0.03
N VAL A 168 -4.68 -0.66 -0.69
CA VAL A 168 -5.03 0.68 -0.19
C VAL A 168 -5.76 0.59 1.17
N GLU A 169 -6.65 -0.38 1.31
CA GLU A 169 -7.40 -0.66 2.52
C GLU A 169 -6.50 -1.19 3.66
N VAL A 170 -5.57 -2.11 3.38
CA VAL A 170 -4.59 -2.55 4.39
C VAL A 170 -3.68 -1.40 4.82
N VAL A 171 -3.12 -0.61 3.90
CA VAL A 171 -2.22 0.51 4.26
C VAL A 171 -2.94 1.72 4.85
N SER A 172 -4.27 1.83 4.77
CA SER A 172 -5.00 2.89 5.47
C SER A 172 -4.86 2.78 6.99
N SER A 173 -4.73 1.57 7.52
CA SER A 173 -4.40 1.31 8.93
C SER A 173 -3.11 2.02 9.41
N CYS A 174 -2.20 2.36 8.48
CA CYS A 174 -0.95 3.06 8.77
C CYS A 174 -1.09 4.59 8.88
N VAL A 175 -2.23 5.18 8.50
CA VAL A 175 -2.45 6.64 8.51
C VAL A 175 -2.15 7.28 9.88
N PRO A 176 -2.59 6.74 11.04
CA PRO A 176 -2.24 7.31 12.35
C PRO A 176 -0.73 7.31 12.63
N HIS A 177 0.01 6.30 12.15
CA HIS A 177 1.46 6.24 12.26
C HIS A 177 2.14 7.28 11.37
N LEU A 178 1.63 7.51 10.15
CA LEU A 178 2.09 8.59 9.27
C LEU A 178 1.85 9.98 9.87
N VAL A 179 0.68 10.23 10.48
CA VAL A 179 0.42 11.49 11.21
C VAL A 179 1.41 11.69 12.36
N ARG A 180 1.74 10.64 13.12
CA ARG A 180 2.77 10.72 14.17
C ARG A 180 4.13 11.12 13.60
N ILE A 181 4.53 10.57 12.45
CA ILE A 181 5.78 10.94 11.76
C ILE A 181 5.74 12.39 11.26
N VAL A 182 4.63 12.83 10.68
CA VAL A 182 4.42 14.21 10.22
C VAL A 182 4.56 15.20 11.37
N ARG A 183 3.84 14.97 12.48
CA ARG A 183 3.83 15.85 13.66
C ARG A 183 5.17 15.92 14.39
N ASN A 184 5.88 14.79 14.48
CA ASN A 184 7.17 14.72 15.20
C ASN A 184 8.37 15.07 14.31
N GLY A 185 8.15 15.26 13.01
CA GLY A 185 9.20 15.47 12.02
C GLY A 185 9.46 16.93 11.64
N SER A 186 8.77 17.90 12.23
CA SER A 186 9.07 19.33 12.09
C SER A 186 9.88 19.87 13.28
N VAL A 187 10.67 20.92 13.03
CA VAL A 187 11.41 21.67 14.06
C VAL A 187 11.07 23.15 13.97
N LEU A 188 11.04 23.85 15.10
CA LEU A 188 10.85 25.30 15.12
C LEU A 188 12.18 26.00 14.83
N GLN A 189 12.24 26.74 13.72
CA GLN A 189 13.36 27.57 13.32
C GLN A 189 12.87 29.01 13.09
N ASP A 190 13.47 29.98 13.78
CA ASP A 190 13.11 31.41 13.75
C ASP A 190 11.61 31.69 14.01
N GLY A 191 10.95 30.86 14.83
CA GLY A 191 9.52 30.95 15.12
C GLY A 191 8.59 30.32 14.07
N TYR A 192 9.12 29.54 13.13
CA TYR A 192 8.36 28.85 12.08
C TYR A 192 8.68 27.35 12.05
N GLU A 193 7.70 26.52 11.72
CA GLU A 193 7.91 25.08 11.58
C GLU A 193 8.59 24.75 10.24
N VAL A 194 9.70 24.01 10.30
CA VAL A 194 10.42 23.50 9.15
C VAL A 194 10.34 21.97 9.16
N PRO A 195 9.75 21.33 8.15
CA PRO A 195 9.65 19.87 8.08
C PRO A 195 10.96 19.21 7.66
N SER A 196 11.24 18.04 8.25
CA SER A 196 12.23 17.10 7.75
C SER A 196 11.79 16.45 6.44
N ARG A 197 12.75 15.88 5.69
CA ARG A 197 12.47 15.08 4.49
C ARG A 197 11.52 13.91 4.77
N LEU A 198 11.64 13.27 5.94
CA LEU A 198 10.75 12.18 6.35
C LEU A 198 9.31 12.66 6.57
N SER A 199 9.10 13.78 7.28
CA SER A 199 7.74 14.31 7.46
C SER A 199 7.09 14.77 6.15
N VAL A 200 7.87 15.30 5.19
CA VAL A 200 7.34 15.62 3.85
C VAL A 200 6.92 14.35 3.12
N SER A 201 7.76 13.31 3.07
CA SER A 201 7.41 12.05 2.40
C SER A 201 6.27 11.29 3.10
N ALA A 202 6.14 11.39 4.43
CA ALA A 202 5.01 10.82 5.17
C ALA A 202 3.70 11.58 4.90
N ALA A 203 3.74 12.91 4.83
CA ALA A 203 2.60 13.75 4.44
C ALA A 203 2.13 13.42 3.02
N ASP A 204 3.06 13.35 2.06
CA ASP A 204 2.79 12.93 0.68
C ASP A 204 2.15 11.54 0.62
N CYS A 205 2.73 10.54 1.30
CA CYS A 205 2.21 9.17 1.30
C CYS A 205 0.80 9.06 1.91
N LEU A 206 0.53 9.81 3.00
CA LEU A 206 -0.80 9.90 3.60
C LEU A 206 -1.82 10.48 2.61
N LEU A 207 -1.47 11.56 1.89
CA LEU A 207 -2.31 12.15 0.85
C LEU A 207 -2.58 11.17 -0.30
N SER A 208 -1.59 10.38 -0.71
CA SER A 208 -1.79 9.35 -1.75
C SER A 208 -2.75 8.25 -1.28
N ILE A 209 -2.59 7.73 -0.06
CA ILE A 209 -3.46 6.68 0.52
C ILE A 209 -4.91 7.19 0.66
N THR A 210 -5.10 8.35 1.29
CA THR A 210 -6.43 8.93 1.53
C THR A 210 -7.09 9.42 0.23
N GLY A 211 -6.30 9.92 -0.73
CA GLY A 211 -6.77 10.23 -2.07
C GLY A 211 -7.23 9.00 -2.86
N ALA A 212 -6.54 7.86 -2.72
CA ALA A 212 -6.97 6.60 -3.34
C ALA A 212 -8.27 6.05 -2.71
N LEU A 213 -8.42 6.16 -1.38
CA LEU A 213 -9.69 5.85 -0.71
C LEU A 213 -10.85 6.72 -1.24
N ALA A 214 -10.63 8.03 -1.39
CA ALA A 214 -11.64 8.94 -1.95
C ALA A 214 -12.03 8.59 -3.40
N LYS A 215 -11.04 8.38 -4.29
CA LYS A 215 -11.27 7.95 -5.69
C LYS A 215 -12.09 6.64 -5.79
N ARG A 216 -11.93 5.70 -4.84
CA ARG A 216 -12.66 4.42 -4.80
C ARG A 216 -14.17 4.65 -4.61
N VAL A 217 -14.56 5.64 -3.80
CA VAL A 217 -15.97 6.03 -3.58
C VAL A 217 -16.59 6.57 -4.86
N ASP A 218 -15.92 7.53 -5.52
CA ASP A 218 -16.42 8.14 -6.77
C ASP A 218 -16.59 7.13 -7.91
N THR A 219 -15.65 6.19 -8.02
CA THR A 219 -15.68 5.16 -9.08
C THR A 219 -16.81 4.15 -8.88
N LEU A 220 -17.17 3.83 -7.63
CA LEU A 220 -18.29 2.95 -7.32
C LEU A 220 -19.64 3.67 -7.51
N ALA A 221 -19.73 4.93 -7.06
CA ALA A 221 -20.94 5.74 -7.15
C ALA A 221 -21.36 6.05 -8.61
N ASN A 222 -20.39 6.24 -9.51
CA ASN A 222 -20.63 6.58 -10.91
C ASN A 222 -20.75 5.35 -11.85
N ARG A 223 -20.71 4.12 -11.34
CA ARG A 223 -20.80 2.92 -12.19
C ARG A 223 -22.18 2.81 -12.84
N PRO A 224 -22.29 2.85 -14.19
CA PRO A 224 -23.56 2.61 -14.85
C PRO A 224 -24.08 1.21 -14.49
N LYS A 225 -25.39 1.08 -14.24
CA LYS A 225 -26.03 -0.24 -14.13
C LYS A 225 -25.64 -1.08 -15.36
N PRO A 226 -25.28 -2.36 -15.22
CA PRO A 226 -24.98 -3.21 -16.36
C PRO A 226 -26.21 -3.24 -17.27
N SER A 227 -26.08 -2.68 -18.46
CA SER A 227 -27.10 -2.75 -19.49
C SER A 227 -27.26 -4.21 -19.88
N ILE A 228 -28.46 -4.76 -19.68
CA ILE A 228 -28.81 -6.09 -20.17
C ILE A 228 -28.85 -5.97 -21.70
N SER A 229 -27.74 -6.31 -22.34
CA SER A 229 -27.67 -6.39 -23.79
C SER A 229 -28.54 -7.56 -24.26
N THR A 230 -29.77 -7.26 -24.68
CA THR A 230 -30.65 -8.21 -25.37
C THR A 230 -30.15 -8.42 -26.80
N GLY A 231 -29.01 -9.10 -26.94
CA GLY A 231 -28.50 -9.62 -28.20
C GLY A 231 -29.38 -10.76 -28.70
N SER A 232 -30.39 -10.43 -29.49
CA SER A 232 -31.27 -11.41 -30.13
C SER A 232 -30.56 -12.14 -31.27
N HIS A 233 -30.26 -13.43 -31.11
CA HIS A 233 -30.35 -14.41 -32.20
C HIS A 233 -30.68 -15.81 -31.63
N ARG A 234 -31.63 -16.52 -32.27
CA ARG A 234 -32.18 -17.83 -31.86
C ARG A 234 -32.22 -18.77 -33.07
N PRO A 235 -31.95 -20.07 -32.88
CA PRO A 235 -32.86 -21.12 -33.37
C PRO A 235 -33.22 -22.09 -32.22
N VAL A 236 -34.49 -22.24 -31.80
CA VAL A 236 -35.47 -23.22 -32.34
C VAL A 236 -34.90 -24.64 -32.24
N ALA A 237 -35.12 -25.37 -31.13
CA ALA A 237 -36.36 -26.09 -30.78
C ALA A 237 -36.48 -26.34 -29.24
N LEU A 238 -37.56 -26.84 -28.61
CA LEU A 238 -38.96 -27.07 -29.04
C LEU A 238 -39.95 -26.70 -27.88
N ILE A 239 -40.69 -27.65 -27.26
CA ILE A 239 -41.77 -27.45 -26.24
C ILE A 239 -41.96 -28.73 -25.35
N PRO A 240 -42.84 -28.78 -24.31
CA PRO A 240 -42.85 -28.11 -22.99
C PRO A 240 -42.80 -29.10 -21.77
N ASN A 241 -42.70 -28.59 -20.54
CA ASN A 241 -43.72 -28.88 -19.49
C ASN A 241 -43.61 -28.05 -18.20
N ILE A 242 -44.74 -27.42 -17.85
CA ILE A 242 -45.40 -27.23 -16.54
C ILE A 242 -44.57 -26.85 -15.28
N SER A 243 -45.11 -25.84 -14.60
CA SER A 243 -44.71 -25.13 -13.37
C SER A 243 -44.05 -25.89 -12.21
N GLU A 244 -43.17 -25.17 -11.48
CA GLU A 244 -43.52 -24.76 -10.11
C GLU A 244 -42.76 -23.51 -9.61
N LYS A 245 -43.35 -22.79 -8.64
CA LYS A 245 -42.79 -21.55 -8.08
C LYS A 245 -41.72 -21.86 -7.02
N LYS A 246 -40.50 -21.35 -7.20
CA LYS A 246 -39.60 -21.04 -6.07
C LYS A 246 -38.96 -19.66 -6.25
N LYS A 247 -39.37 -18.70 -5.40
CA LYS A 247 -38.67 -17.42 -5.25
C LYS A 247 -37.24 -17.72 -4.76
N LYS A 248 -36.24 -17.65 -5.65
CA LYS A 248 -34.89 -17.33 -5.21
C LYS A 248 -34.85 -15.84 -4.90
N GLN A 249 -34.75 -15.54 -3.62
CA GLN A 249 -34.53 -14.20 -3.11
C GLN A 249 -33.08 -13.82 -3.45
N THR A 250 -32.89 -13.14 -4.57
CA THR A 250 -31.58 -12.60 -4.95
C THR A 250 -31.19 -11.56 -3.90
N SER A 251 -30.20 -11.89 -3.06
CA SER A 251 -29.58 -10.92 -2.16
C SER A 251 -29.01 -9.77 -2.97
N ARG A 252 -29.34 -8.54 -2.57
CA ARG A 252 -28.67 -7.34 -3.07
C ARG A 252 -27.20 -7.37 -2.62
N PRO A 253 -26.25 -6.95 -3.47
CA PRO A 253 -24.92 -6.58 -3.01
C PRO A 253 -24.99 -5.16 -2.43
N GLU A 254 -25.30 -5.02 -1.13
CA GLU A 254 -25.37 -3.71 -0.46
C GLU A 254 -24.21 -3.42 0.52
N ASP A 255 -23.33 -4.39 0.81
CA ASP A 255 -22.40 -4.29 1.94
C ASP A 255 -21.02 -3.68 1.63
N SER A 256 -20.56 -3.61 0.38
CA SER A 256 -19.19 -3.13 0.07
C SER A 256 -19.02 -1.61 -0.01
N ASN A 257 -20.12 -0.85 -0.13
CA ASN A 257 -20.08 0.61 -0.24
C ASN A 257 -20.08 1.30 1.13
N SER A 258 -20.67 0.69 2.17
CA SER A 258 -20.66 1.24 3.53
C SER A 258 -19.25 1.20 4.13
N GLU A 259 -18.58 0.04 4.04
CA GLU A 259 -17.28 -0.24 4.65
C GLU A 259 -16.17 0.71 4.15
N THR A 260 -16.06 0.89 2.83
CA THR A 260 -15.07 1.81 2.23
C THR A 260 -15.30 3.28 2.55
N ASN A 261 -16.56 3.71 2.64
CA ASN A 261 -16.89 5.06 3.11
C ASN A 261 -16.49 5.22 4.59
N CYS A 262 -16.77 4.24 5.44
CA CYS A 262 -16.36 4.27 6.84
C CYS A 262 -14.83 4.42 7.01
N LEU A 263 -14.01 3.76 6.17
CA LEU A 263 -12.54 3.89 6.25
C LEU A 263 -12.05 5.32 6.09
N LEU A 264 -12.55 6.09 5.11
CA LEU A 264 -12.13 7.49 4.95
C LEU A 264 -12.61 8.37 6.12
N TRP A 265 -13.83 8.15 6.61
CA TRP A 265 -14.35 8.86 7.79
C TRP A 265 -13.55 8.58 9.07
N ASN A 266 -13.05 7.35 9.24
CA ASN A 266 -12.18 6.98 10.37
C ASN A 266 -10.87 7.82 10.41
N HIS A 267 -10.44 8.36 9.27
CA HIS A 267 -9.22 9.16 9.13
C HIS A 267 -9.48 10.69 9.07
N LEU A 268 -10.71 11.18 9.25
CA LEU A 268 -11.03 12.61 9.15
C LEU A 268 -10.25 13.48 10.15
N GLU A 269 -10.10 12.98 11.38
CA GLU A 269 -9.33 13.62 12.44
C GLU A 269 -7.81 13.64 12.11
N ASP A 270 -7.30 12.59 11.50
CA ASP A 270 -5.90 12.48 11.07
C ASP A 270 -5.59 13.37 9.86
N LEU A 271 -6.52 13.48 8.92
CA LEU A 271 -6.49 14.47 7.83
C LEU A 271 -6.49 15.90 8.37
N THR A 272 -7.33 16.20 9.37
CA THR A 272 -7.36 17.52 10.02
C THR A 272 -5.99 17.88 10.61
N ARG A 273 -5.37 16.94 11.34
CA ARG A 273 -4.00 17.10 11.91
C ARG A 273 -2.93 17.28 10.84
N LEU A 274 -3.01 16.55 9.73
CA LEU A 274 -2.10 16.73 8.61
C LEU A 274 -2.21 18.15 8.04
N VAL A 275 -3.43 18.62 7.74
CA VAL A 275 -3.63 19.96 7.16
C VAL A 275 -3.19 21.06 8.14
N GLN A 276 -3.32 20.87 9.46
CA GLN A 276 -2.76 21.77 10.47
C GLN A 276 -1.21 21.86 10.38
N CYS A 277 -0.52 20.71 10.26
CA CYS A 277 0.94 20.68 10.09
C CYS A 277 1.35 21.37 8.77
N LEU A 278 0.70 21.03 7.66
CA LEU A 278 0.94 21.66 6.36
C LEU A 278 0.72 23.17 6.42
N PHE A 279 -0.31 23.65 7.13
CA PHE A 279 -0.55 25.08 7.33
C PHE A 279 0.62 25.74 8.08
N GLY A 280 1.10 25.13 9.17
CA GLY A 280 2.29 25.57 9.91
C GLY A 280 3.52 25.73 9.02
N TRP A 281 3.85 24.69 8.25
CA TRP A 281 5.02 24.66 7.36
C TRP A 281 4.98 25.70 6.23
N ASN A 282 3.79 26.00 5.70
CA ASN A 282 3.62 26.93 4.58
C ASN A 282 3.46 28.40 5.01
N ARG A 283 3.23 28.68 6.30
CA ARG A 283 2.90 30.03 6.82
C ARG A 283 3.94 31.10 6.52
N LYS A 284 5.25 30.75 6.49
CA LYS A 284 6.35 31.70 6.17
C LYS A 284 6.56 31.87 4.67
N THR A 285 6.67 30.75 3.95
CA THR A 285 7.26 30.69 2.60
C THR A 285 6.22 30.68 1.48
N ARG A 286 4.98 30.28 1.77
CA ARG A 286 3.93 30.03 0.77
C ARG A 286 2.57 30.50 1.28
N VAL A 287 2.45 31.80 1.55
CA VAL A 287 1.26 32.44 2.15
C VAL A 287 -0.05 32.10 1.42
N LEU A 288 -0.04 32.02 0.08
CA LEU A 288 -1.23 31.61 -0.69
C LEU A 288 -1.62 30.15 -0.43
N HIS A 289 -0.65 29.23 -0.32
CA HIS A 289 -0.93 27.84 0.06
C HIS A 289 -1.46 27.76 1.49
N ALA A 290 -0.88 28.51 2.44
CA ALA A 290 -1.39 28.58 3.81
C ALA A 290 -2.84 29.10 3.87
N LYS A 291 -3.18 30.11 3.06
CA LYS A 291 -4.57 30.60 2.93
C LYS A 291 -5.50 29.51 2.38
N GLY A 292 -5.10 28.77 1.35
CA GLY A 292 -5.85 27.61 0.86
C GLY A 292 -6.05 26.53 1.93
N LEU A 293 -4.98 26.15 2.63
CA LEU A 293 -5.02 25.16 3.71
C LEU A 293 -5.94 25.58 4.86
N SER A 294 -6.01 26.87 5.21
CA SER A 294 -6.98 27.37 6.21
C SER A 294 -8.45 27.24 5.77
N GLN A 295 -8.73 27.30 4.46
CA GLN A 295 -10.08 27.05 3.94
C GLN A 295 -10.41 25.55 4.01
N VAL A 296 -9.44 24.68 3.69
CA VAL A 296 -9.58 23.22 3.81
C VAL A 296 -9.80 22.80 5.27
N LEU A 297 -9.08 23.37 6.24
CA LEU A 297 -9.31 23.11 7.67
C LEU A 297 -10.75 23.39 8.07
N ARG A 298 -11.26 24.58 7.75
CA ARG A 298 -12.64 24.95 8.03
C ARG A 298 -13.65 24.02 7.34
N TRP A 299 -13.35 23.51 6.15
CA TRP A 299 -14.21 22.51 5.50
C TRP A 299 -14.19 21.15 6.22
N LEU A 300 -13.03 20.68 6.68
CA LEU A 300 -12.92 19.45 7.46
C LEU A 300 -13.63 19.55 8.82
N GLU A 301 -13.52 20.70 9.50
CA GLU A 301 -14.23 21.01 10.74
C GLU A 301 -15.76 20.94 10.54
N VAL A 302 -16.28 21.63 9.53
CA VAL A 302 -17.71 21.61 9.18
C VAL A 302 -18.17 20.19 8.80
N LEU A 303 -17.40 19.43 8.03
CA LEU A 303 -17.73 18.04 7.68
C LEU A 303 -17.80 17.13 8.91
N LYS A 304 -16.89 17.33 9.88
CA LYS A 304 -16.87 16.59 11.15
C LYS A 304 -18.13 16.83 11.97
N GLU A 305 -18.56 18.10 12.09
CA GLU A 305 -19.79 18.46 12.81
C GLU A 305 -21.03 17.78 12.19
N HIS A 306 -21.16 17.80 10.86
CA HIS A 306 -22.29 17.18 10.16
C HIS A 306 -22.30 15.65 10.32
N HIS A 307 -21.14 15.00 10.22
CA HIS A 307 -21.01 13.56 10.43
C HIS A 307 -21.36 13.15 11.88
N ASP A 308 -20.90 13.91 12.87
CA ASP A 308 -21.20 13.65 14.29
C ASP A 308 -22.68 13.81 14.63
N ILE A 309 -23.38 14.76 14.00
CA ILE A 309 -24.84 14.92 14.12
C ILE A 309 -25.54 13.69 13.52
N SER A 310 -25.19 13.32 12.27
CA SER A 310 -25.78 12.17 11.56
C SER A 310 -25.59 10.86 12.32
N GLN A 311 -24.40 10.61 12.89
CA GLN A 311 -24.18 9.42 13.75
C GLN A 311 -25.01 9.45 15.04
N LYS A 312 -25.16 10.62 15.69
CA LYS A 312 -25.96 10.75 16.92
C LYS A 312 -27.45 10.49 16.64
N GLU A 313 -27.96 10.94 15.49
CA GLU A 313 -29.32 10.68 15.04
C GLU A 313 -29.53 9.20 14.70
N ALA A 314 -28.67 8.60 13.87
CA ALA A 314 -28.73 7.18 13.53
C ALA A 314 -28.69 6.27 14.78
N ARG A 315 -27.83 6.60 15.76
CA ARG A 315 -27.77 5.90 17.05
C ARG A 315 -29.05 6.09 17.86
N ARG A 316 -29.68 7.27 17.88
CA ARG A 316 -30.97 7.47 18.56
C ARG A 316 -32.07 6.58 17.99
N TYR A 317 -32.16 6.43 16.67
CA TYR A 317 -33.18 5.56 16.05
C TYR A 317 -32.97 4.07 16.32
N LEU A 318 -31.73 3.62 16.58
CA LEU A 318 -31.41 2.24 16.97
C LEU A 318 -31.78 1.91 18.43
N TRP A 319 -32.00 2.90 19.29
CA TRP A 319 -32.43 2.72 20.69
C TRP A 319 -33.94 2.91 20.90
N VAL A 320 -34.71 3.07 19.81
CA VAL A 320 -36.17 3.26 19.81
C VAL A 320 -36.89 2.10 19.08
N ARG A 321 -36.22 0.95 18.99
CA ARG A 321 -36.76 -0.34 18.53
C ARG A 321 -36.39 -1.45 19.50
#